data_AF-A0A7C3DJ45-F1
#
_entry.id   AF-A0A7C3DJ45-F1
#
_cell.length_a   1.000
_cell.length_b   1.000
_cell.length_c   1.000
_cell.angle_alpha   90.00
_cell.angle_beta   90.00
_cell.angle_gamma   90.00
#
_symmetry.space_group_name_H-M   'P 1'
#
loop_
_entity.id
_entity.type
_entity.pdbx_description
1 polymer ?
#
loop_
_entity_poly.entity_id
_entity_poly.type
_entity_poly.pdbx_seq_one_letter_code
_entity_poly.pdbx_strand_id
1 'polypeptide(L)'
;MSFPRNKPPRFAGARRWLVACCLLIPWPGFAAQQLTFSLERLTGEGFALRDVAFAVDLFSGALQGRVARLDAPASDLHWKDISLDCPQGELTPTRIGCRAGSLRFTSARLGRVSGEASFDYRIDSGEWQLHLRKLRLLSGRVDLRVSGGGDRPLQLRLGARRLSAKRLARLLPGKPLAISAGRLNLTLDYHARAARRRIESFITWSGLSFEQGDEILADALGGSLRLKLSGTQKRL
;
A
#
# COMPACT_ATOMS: atom_id res chain seq x y z
N MET A 1 -13.27 31.01 -38.42
CA MET A 1 -12.37 30.06 -39.11
C MET A 1 -13.23 28.90 -39.62
N SER A 2 -13.42 28.82 -40.93
CA SER A 2 -14.30 27.84 -41.58
C SER A 2 -13.47 26.65 -42.06
N PHE A 3 -13.81 25.44 -41.61
CA PHE A 3 -13.18 24.21 -42.06
C PHE A 3 -13.79 23.74 -43.40
N PRO A 4 -12.95 23.36 -44.39
CA PRO A 4 -13.45 22.82 -45.65
C PRO A 4 -14.07 21.44 -45.44
N ARG A 5 -15.32 21.26 -45.91
CA ARG A 5 -16.02 19.98 -45.94
C ARG A 5 -15.43 19.09 -47.03
N ASN A 6 -14.66 18.09 -46.66
CA ASN A 6 -14.23 17.02 -47.58
C ASN A 6 -15.44 16.13 -47.93
N LYS A 7 -15.72 15.99 -49.22
CA LYS A 7 -16.72 15.04 -49.74
C LYS A 7 -16.16 13.61 -49.64
N PRO A 8 -16.91 12.65 -49.09
CA PRO A 8 -16.47 11.25 -49.06
C PRO A 8 -16.47 10.66 -50.48
N PRO A 9 -15.49 9.79 -50.81
CA PRO A 9 -15.44 9.11 -52.08
C PRO A 9 -16.62 8.13 -52.24
N ARG A 10 -17.31 8.22 -53.38
CA ARG A 10 -18.45 7.36 -53.74
C ARG A 10 -17.95 6.06 -54.36
N PHE A 11 -17.80 5.01 -53.55
CA PHE A 11 -17.54 3.66 -54.03
C PHE A 11 -18.85 2.94 -54.39
N ALA A 12 -19.34 3.16 -55.60
CA ALA A 12 -20.45 2.42 -56.19
C ALA A 12 -19.90 1.17 -56.90
N GLY A 13 -19.83 0.02 -56.20
CA GLY A 13 -19.52 -1.26 -56.86
C GLY A 13 -18.98 -2.38 -55.97
N ALA A 14 -18.41 -2.08 -54.80
CA ALA A 14 -17.72 -3.08 -53.97
C ALA A 14 -18.61 -3.79 -52.93
N ARG A 15 -19.95 -3.72 -53.06
CA ARG A 15 -20.88 -4.11 -51.98
C ARG A 15 -21.17 -5.61 -51.89
N ARG A 16 -20.86 -6.41 -52.93
CA ARG A 16 -21.19 -7.85 -52.97
C ARG A 16 -20.04 -8.79 -52.57
N TRP A 17 -18.78 -8.32 -52.59
CA TRP A 17 -17.63 -9.16 -52.24
C TRP A 17 -17.19 -9.07 -50.77
N LEU A 18 -17.56 -8.00 -50.05
CA LEU A 18 -17.19 -7.82 -48.64
C LEU A 18 -18.04 -8.64 -47.65
N VAL A 19 -19.22 -9.10 -48.04
CA VAL A 19 -20.11 -9.88 -47.14
C VAL A 19 -19.67 -11.35 -47.08
N ALA A 20 -19.05 -11.89 -48.14
CA ALA A 20 -18.61 -13.29 -48.19
C ALA A 20 -17.29 -13.54 -47.41
N CYS A 21 -16.37 -12.57 -47.34
CA CYS A 21 -15.12 -12.76 -46.60
C CYS A 21 -15.26 -12.58 -45.08
N CYS A 22 -16.31 -11.92 -44.57
CA CYS A 22 -16.50 -11.76 -43.12
C CYS A 22 -17.15 -12.97 -42.43
N LEU A 23 -17.67 -13.95 -43.17
CA LEU A 23 -18.37 -15.12 -42.61
C LEU A 23 -17.48 -16.37 -42.46
N LEU A 24 -16.19 -16.29 -42.81
CA LEU A 24 -15.27 -17.44 -42.82
C LEU A 24 -14.00 -17.24 -41.97
N ILE A 25 -14.00 -16.30 -41.03
CA ILE A 25 -12.99 -16.30 -39.96
C ILE A 25 -13.65 -16.96 -38.74
N PRO A 26 -13.51 -18.30 -38.55
CA PRO A 26 -13.82 -18.90 -37.27
C PRO A 26 -12.83 -18.28 -36.29
N TRP A 27 -13.27 -17.26 -35.54
CA TRP A 27 -12.47 -16.76 -34.42
C TRP A 27 -12.29 -17.94 -33.49
N PRO A 28 -11.06 -18.49 -33.35
CA PRO A 28 -10.80 -19.43 -32.28
C PRO A 28 -11.21 -18.69 -31.01
N GLY A 29 -12.05 -19.32 -30.19
CA GLY A 29 -12.42 -18.78 -28.88
C GLY A 29 -11.16 -18.67 -28.03
N PHE A 30 -10.43 -17.57 -28.17
CA PHE A 30 -9.31 -17.23 -27.32
C PHE A 30 -9.89 -16.88 -25.96
N ALA A 31 -10.03 -17.89 -25.12
CA ALA A 31 -10.30 -17.66 -23.72
C ALA A 31 -9.04 -16.98 -23.15
N ALA A 32 -9.10 -15.66 -22.94
CA ALA A 32 -8.02 -14.93 -22.30
C ALA A 32 -7.79 -15.56 -20.91
N GLN A 33 -6.63 -16.16 -20.70
CA GLN A 33 -6.29 -16.80 -19.43
C GLN A 33 -5.77 -15.78 -18.42
N GLN A 34 -5.11 -14.73 -18.91
CA GLN A 34 -4.44 -13.76 -18.07
C GLN A 34 -4.64 -12.34 -18.61
N LEU A 35 -5.01 -11.42 -17.71
CA LEU A 35 -4.99 -9.98 -17.98
C LEU A 35 -3.73 -9.39 -17.36
N THR A 36 -2.91 -8.74 -18.17
CA THR A 36 -1.70 -8.05 -17.70
C THR A 36 -1.81 -6.56 -17.95
N PHE A 37 -1.53 -5.77 -16.93
CA PHE A 37 -1.52 -4.32 -16.95
C PHE A 37 -0.13 -3.84 -16.55
N SER A 38 0.45 -2.95 -17.35
CA SER A 38 1.74 -2.33 -17.04
C SER A 38 1.62 -0.81 -17.11
N LEU A 39 2.07 -0.14 -16.06
CA LEU A 39 2.19 1.31 -15.99
C LEU A 39 3.65 1.65 -15.72
N GLU A 40 4.24 2.50 -16.56
CA GLU A 40 5.62 2.96 -16.39
C GLU A 40 5.77 3.77 -15.09
N ARG A 41 4.79 4.62 -14.78
CA ARG A 41 4.84 5.50 -13.62
C ARG A 41 3.45 5.81 -13.09
N LEU A 42 3.33 5.81 -11.76
CA LEU A 42 2.15 6.29 -11.05
C LEU A 42 2.60 7.29 -9.99
N THR A 43 2.02 8.49 -9.97
CA THR A 43 2.35 9.53 -9.00
C THR A 43 1.11 9.91 -8.19
N GLY A 44 1.29 10.13 -6.89
CA GLY A 44 0.25 10.65 -6.00
C GLY A 44 0.83 11.66 -5.02
N GLU A 45 0.00 12.13 -4.09
CA GLU A 45 0.43 13.10 -3.08
C GLU A 45 1.52 12.50 -2.18
N GLY A 46 2.77 12.97 -2.35
CA GLY A 46 3.91 12.55 -1.54
C GLY A 46 4.55 11.21 -1.92
N PHE A 47 4.12 10.56 -3.01
CA PHE A 47 4.73 9.30 -3.47
C PHE A 47 4.78 9.16 -5.00
N ALA A 48 5.71 8.33 -5.47
CA ALA A 48 5.82 7.90 -6.86
C ALA A 48 6.17 6.41 -6.93
N LEU A 49 5.46 5.68 -7.79
CA LEU A 49 5.74 4.29 -8.17
C LEU A 49 6.30 4.27 -9.60
N ARG A 50 7.23 3.35 -9.86
CA ARG A 50 7.81 3.10 -11.20
C ARG A 50 7.75 1.61 -11.54
N ASP A 51 7.55 1.35 -12.83
CA ASP A 51 7.47 0.02 -13.44
C ASP A 51 6.49 -0.88 -12.67
N VAL A 52 5.24 -0.45 -12.66
CA VAL A 52 4.13 -1.11 -12.01
C VAL A 52 3.56 -2.13 -12.99
N ALA A 53 3.56 -3.40 -12.62
CA ALA A 53 2.96 -4.47 -13.39
C ALA A 53 1.97 -5.25 -12.51
N PHE A 54 0.79 -5.51 -13.04
CA PHE A 54 -0.23 -6.34 -12.41
C PHE A 54 -0.66 -7.42 -13.39
N ALA A 55 -0.84 -8.63 -12.89
CA ALA A 55 -1.38 -9.73 -13.66
C ALA A 55 -2.50 -10.41 -12.87
N VAL A 56 -3.58 -10.73 -13.58
CA VAL A 56 -4.75 -11.43 -13.06
C VAL A 56 -4.97 -12.67 -13.90
N ASP A 57 -4.92 -13.83 -13.27
CA ASP A 57 -5.34 -15.07 -13.88
C ASP A 57 -6.86 -15.21 -13.72
N LEU A 58 -7.59 -15.21 -14.84
CA LEU A 58 -9.05 -15.17 -14.84
C LEU A 58 -9.69 -16.51 -14.44
N PHE A 59 -8.94 -17.61 -14.48
CA PHE A 59 -9.44 -18.95 -14.18
C PHE A 59 -9.20 -19.34 -12.73
N SER A 60 -7.98 -19.10 -12.22
CA SER A 60 -7.62 -19.38 -10.84
C SER A 60 -7.97 -18.25 -9.87
N GLY A 61 -8.17 -17.03 -10.40
CA GLY A 61 -8.31 -15.82 -9.58
C GLY A 61 -6.99 -15.37 -8.95
N ALA A 62 -5.84 -15.92 -9.38
CA ALA A 62 -4.55 -15.50 -8.85
C ALA A 62 -4.23 -14.04 -9.27
N LEU A 63 -3.77 -13.25 -8.31
CA LEU A 63 -3.34 -11.87 -8.51
C LEU A 63 -1.85 -11.76 -8.24
N GLN A 64 -1.13 -11.20 -9.20
CA GLN A 64 0.29 -10.89 -9.06
C GLN A 64 0.50 -9.40 -9.28
N GLY A 65 1.29 -8.79 -8.42
CA GLY A 65 1.65 -7.38 -8.51
C GLY A 65 3.16 -7.23 -8.37
N ARG A 66 3.76 -6.38 -9.19
CA ARG A 66 5.16 -6.01 -9.10
C ARG A 66 5.28 -4.49 -9.23
N VAL A 67 6.11 -3.91 -8.39
CA VAL A 67 6.52 -2.50 -8.50
C VAL A 67 8.03 -2.47 -8.36
N ALA A 68 8.75 -2.01 -9.40
CA ALA A 68 10.21 -2.00 -9.34
C ALA A 68 10.71 -1.01 -8.28
N ARG A 69 10.03 0.15 -8.14
CA ARG A 69 10.45 1.19 -7.20
C ARG A 69 9.26 1.99 -6.65
N LEU A 70 9.29 2.25 -5.36
CA LEU A 70 8.43 3.20 -4.65
C LEU A 70 9.33 4.24 -3.97
N ASP A 71 9.12 5.50 -4.30
CA ASP A 71 9.76 6.64 -3.66
C ASP A 71 8.70 7.48 -2.93
N ALA A 72 8.89 7.73 -1.64
CA ALA A 72 8.06 8.64 -0.85
C ALA A 72 8.96 9.68 -0.14
N PRO A 73 9.31 10.77 -0.83
CA PRO A 73 10.35 11.72 -0.40
C PRO A 73 10.08 12.36 0.97
N ALA A 74 8.82 12.66 1.28
CA ALA A 74 8.42 13.27 2.55
C ALA A 74 8.80 12.42 3.78
N SER A 75 8.94 11.11 3.57
CA SER A 75 9.27 10.14 4.62
C SER A 75 10.66 9.53 4.49
N ASP A 76 11.45 9.96 3.48
CA ASP A 76 12.73 9.33 3.11
C ASP A 76 12.61 7.80 2.94
N LEU A 77 11.46 7.36 2.40
CA LEU A 77 11.18 5.95 2.13
C LEU A 77 11.47 5.64 0.67
N HIS A 78 12.41 4.72 0.47
CA HIS A 78 12.79 4.18 -0.82
C HIS A 78 12.69 2.65 -0.77
N TRP A 79 11.68 2.10 -1.45
CA TRP A 79 11.48 0.65 -1.57
C TRP A 79 11.72 0.22 -3.02
N LYS A 80 12.26 -0.99 -3.18
CA LYS A 80 12.60 -1.62 -4.45
C LYS A 80 12.08 -3.04 -4.49
N ASP A 81 11.93 -3.58 -5.70
CA ASP A 81 11.58 -4.99 -5.94
C ASP A 81 10.35 -5.43 -5.15
N ILE A 82 9.33 -4.58 -5.11
CA ILE A 82 8.08 -4.88 -4.41
C ILE A 82 7.34 -5.91 -5.25
N SER A 83 7.01 -7.05 -4.65
CA SER A 83 6.23 -8.11 -5.27
C SER A 83 5.15 -8.59 -4.32
N LEU A 84 3.94 -8.69 -4.84
CA LEU A 84 2.77 -9.25 -4.20
C LEU A 84 2.34 -10.46 -5.01
N ASP A 85 2.24 -11.60 -4.35
CA ASP A 85 1.73 -12.83 -4.95
C ASP A 85 0.52 -13.29 -4.14
N CYS A 86 -0.65 -13.33 -4.78
CA CYS A 86 -1.90 -13.74 -4.17
C CYS A 86 -2.51 -14.90 -4.96
N PRO A 87 -2.35 -16.16 -4.50
CA PRO A 87 -2.88 -17.32 -5.21
C PRO A 87 -4.41 -17.36 -5.25
N GLN A 88 -5.09 -16.66 -4.32
CA GLN A 88 -6.54 -16.62 -4.19
C GLN A 88 -7.00 -15.17 -4.05
N GLY A 89 -7.08 -14.47 -5.18
CA GLY A 89 -7.65 -13.15 -5.28
C GLY A 89 -9.16 -13.19 -5.50
N GLU A 90 -9.81 -12.09 -5.16
CA GLU A 90 -11.23 -11.85 -5.41
C GLU A 90 -11.31 -10.58 -6.26
N LEU A 91 -11.78 -10.70 -7.50
CA LEU A 91 -11.99 -9.58 -8.41
C LEU A 91 -13.45 -9.57 -8.84
N THR A 92 -14.22 -8.66 -8.28
CA THR A 92 -15.63 -8.44 -8.62
C THR A 92 -15.83 -6.99 -9.05
N PRO A 93 -16.97 -6.64 -9.68
CA PRO A 93 -17.27 -5.25 -10.05
C PRO A 93 -17.27 -4.27 -8.87
N THR A 94 -17.42 -4.75 -7.63
CA THR A 94 -17.52 -3.92 -6.43
C THR A 94 -16.34 -4.10 -5.47
N ARG A 95 -15.45 -5.06 -5.71
CA ARG A 95 -14.42 -5.45 -4.74
C ARG A 95 -13.17 -6.01 -5.41
N ILE A 96 -12.02 -5.62 -4.88
CA ILE A 96 -10.71 -6.21 -5.19
C ILE A 96 -10.12 -6.68 -3.86
N GLY A 97 -9.81 -7.96 -3.74
CA GLY A 97 -9.35 -8.53 -2.48
C GLY A 97 -8.29 -9.62 -2.64
N CYS A 98 -7.51 -9.80 -1.58
CA CYS A 98 -6.62 -10.92 -1.39
C CYS A 98 -6.65 -11.32 0.08
N ARG A 99 -7.06 -12.56 0.38
CA ARG A 99 -7.16 -13.04 1.77
C ARG A 99 -5.83 -13.51 2.33
N ALA A 100 -4.98 -14.09 1.49
CA ALA A 100 -3.70 -14.66 1.87
C ALA A 100 -2.71 -14.57 0.70
N GLY A 101 -1.91 -13.51 0.70
CA GLY A 101 -0.82 -13.30 -0.24
C GLY A 101 0.54 -13.23 0.46
N SER A 102 1.59 -13.27 -0.34
CA SER A 102 2.97 -13.04 0.07
C SER A 102 3.45 -11.71 -0.47
N LEU A 103 3.90 -10.82 0.42
CA LEU A 103 4.54 -9.55 0.07
C LEU A 103 6.06 -9.67 0.31
N ARG A 104 6.84 -9.23 -0.68
CA ARG A 104 8.30 -9.10 -0.58
C ARG A 104 8.71 -7.73 -1.12
N PHE A 105 9.67 -7.09 -0.47
CA PHE A 105 10.27 -5.85 -0.96
C PHE A 105 11.66 -5.66 -0.36
N THR A 106 12.46 -4.80 -0.97
CA THR A 106 13.78 -4.39 -0.47
C THR A 106 13.74 -2.92 -0.08
N SER A 107 14.19 -2.61 1.12
CA SER A 107 14.35 -1.23 1.61
C SER A 107 15.81 -0.95 1.89
N ALA A 108 16.27 0.27 1.61
CA ALA A 108 17.63 0.69 1.93
C ALA A 108 17.95 0.58 3.43
N ARG A 109 16.97 0.85 4.31
CA ARG A 109 17.15 0.84 5.77
C ARG A 109 16.87 -0.52 6.41
N LEU A 110 15.92 -1.28 5.84
CA LEU A 110 15.45 -2.55 6.44
C LEU A 110 16.06 -3.80 5.78
N GLY A 111 16.73 -3.64 4.65
CA GLY A 111 17.14 -4.76 3.80
C GLY A 111 15.95 -5.42 3.13
N ARG A 112 16.04 -6.73 2.88
CA ARG A 112 14.96 -7.53 2.31
C ARG A 112 13.90 -7.84 3.37
N VAL A 113 12.68 -7.42 3.10
CA VAL A 113 11.50 -7.64 3.93
C VAL A 113 10.55 -8.61 3.23
N SER A 114 9.97 -9.51 4.00
CA SER A 114 8.93 -10.42 3.53
C SER A 114 7.91 -10.68 4.63
N GLY A 115 6.67 -10.97 4.23
CA GLY A 115 5.59 -11.34 5.13
C GLY A 115 4.32 -11.74 4.40
N GLU A 116 3.32 -12.09 5.18
CA GLU A 116 1.97 -12.36 4.68
C GLU A 116 1.24 -11.04 4.49
N ALA A 117 0.49 -10.92 3.40
CA ALA A 117 -0.32 -9.75 3.10
C ALA A 117 -1.75 -10.17 2.80
N SER A 118 -2.71 -9.44 3.36
CA SER A 118 -4.11 -9.49 2.93
C SER A 118 -4.56 -8.07 2.67
N PHE A 119 -5.29 -7.86 1.58
CA PHE A 119 -5.87 -6.56 1.28
C PHE A 119 -7.32 -6.73 0.86
N ASP A 120 -8.09 -5.68 1.08
CA ASP A 120 -9.47 -5.58 0.70
C ASP A 120 -9.72 -4.15 0.23
N TYR A 121 -10.27 -3.98 -0.97
CA TYR A 121 -10.65 -2.70 -1.53
C TYR A 121 -12.06 -2.80 -2.06
N ARG A 122 -12.93 -1.90 -1.59
CA ARG A 122 -14.31 -1.77 -2.02
C ARG A 122 -14.43 -0.61 -2.99
N ILE A 123 -14.76 -0.92 -4.24
CA ILE A 123 -14.81 0.06 -5.34
C ILE A 123 -15.97 1.03 -5.14
N ASP A 124 -17.11 0.53 -4.63
CA ASP A 124 -18.35 1.30 -4.39
C ASP A 124 -18.20 2.42 -3.37
N SER A 125 -17.44 2.17 -2.31
CA SER A 125 -17.27 3.05 -1.15
C SER A 125 -15.89 3.71 -1.08
N GLY A 126 -14.93 3.21 -1.88
CA GLY A 126 -13.53 3.60 -1.78
C GLY A 126 -12.84 3.14 -0.50
N GLU A 127 -13.51 2.35 0.36
CA GLU A 127 -12.94 1.82 1.59
C GLU A 127 -11.86 0.78 1.28
N TRP A 128 -10.77 0.82 2.02
CA TRP A 128 -9.68 -0.13 1.90
C TRP A 128 -9.12 -0.56 3.24
N GLN A 129 -8.60 -1.79 3.26
CA GLN A 129 -7.87 -2.35 4.38
C GLN A 129 -6.67 -3.15 3.87
N LEU A 130 -5.51 -2.91 4.46
CA LEU A 130 -4.29 -3.66 4.28
C LEU A 130 -3.87 -4.26 5.62
N HIS A 131 -3.52 -5.54 5.63
CA HIS A 131 -3.00 -6.20 6.80
C HIS A 131 -1.78 -7.01 6.39
N LEU A 132 -0.63 -6.56 6.87
CA LEU A 132 0.65 -7.23 6.73
C LEU A 132 0.94 -7.96 8.04
N ARG A 133 1.26 -9.24 7.95
CA ARG A 133 1.52 -10.10 9.11
C ARG A 133 2.89 -10.73 8.98
N LYS A 134 3.48 -11.03 10.14
CA LYS A 134 4.76 -11.76 10.24
C LYS A 134 5.88 -11.08 9.43
N LEU A 135 5.85 -9.76 9.26
CA LEU A 135 6.90 -9.00 8.58
C LEU A 135 8.21 -9.22 9.35
N ARG A 136 9.19 -9.86 8.71
CA ARG A 136 10.48 -10.12 9.34
C ARG A 136 11.33 -8.85 9.26
N LEU A 137 11.53 -8.20 10.40
CA LEU A 137 12.26 -6.94 10.51
C LEU A 137 13.29 -7.03 11.64
N LEU A 138 14.57 -6.80 11.35
CA LEU A 138 15.65 -6.65 12.35
C LEU A 138 15.69 -7.76 13.42
N SER A 139 15.45 -9.02 13.03
CA SER A 139 15.30 -10.23 13.88
C SER A 139 13.97 -10.38 14.65
N GLY A 140 13.06 -9.42 14.57
CA GLY A 140 11.71 -9.49 15.14
C GLY A 140 10.63 -9.79 14.10
N ARG A 141 9.38 -9.74 14.56
CA ARG A 141 8.17 -9.82 13.72
C ARG A 141 7.30 -8.59 13.94
N VAL A 142 6.78 -8.05 12.86
CA VAL A 142 5.86 -6.91 12.87
C VAL A 142 4.58 -7.29 12.14
N ASP A 143 3.46 -6.90 12.74
CA ASP A 143 2.14 -6.95 12.15
C ASP A 143 1.70 -5.48 11.95
N LEU A 144 1.32 -5.13 10.73
CA LEU A 144 0.85 -3.79 10.37
C LEU A 144 -0.57 -3.92 9.83
N ARG A 145 -1.51 -3.19 10.41
CA ARG A 145 -2.85 -3.01 9.85
C ARG A 145 -3.04 -1.54 9.49
N VAL A 146 -3.43 -1.30 8.25
CA VAL A 146 -3.74 0.03 7.74
C VAL A 146 -5.13 -0.04 7.14
N SER A 147 -5.97 0.94 7.42
CA SER A 147 -7.30 1.04 6.80
C SER A 147 -7.68 2.50 6.62
N GLY A 148 -8.46 2.80 5.60
CA GLY A 148 -8.94 4.15 5.30
C GLY A 148 -9.87 4.14 4.09
N GLY A 149 -10.03 5.31 3.47
CA GLY A 149 -10.83 5.45 2.26
C GLY A 149 -12.28 5.83 2.52
N GLY A 150 -12.96 6.31 1.48
CA GLY A 150 -14.24 7.01 1.61
C GLY A 150 -14.11 8.20 2.56
N ASP A 151 -15.05 8.33 3.50
CA ASP A 151 -15.03 9.35 4.55
C ASP A 151 -14.27 8.93 5.82
N ARG A 152 -13.63 7.75 5.83
CA ARG A 152 -12.94 7.24 7.02
C ARG A 152 -11.52 7.79 7.12
N PRO A 153 -11.11 8.31 8.28
CA PRO A 153 -9.74 8.72 8.50
C PRO A 153 -8.80 7.52 8.43
N LEU A 154 -7.55 7.77 8.04
CA LEU A 154 -6.49 6.76 8.04
C LEU A 154 -6.27 6.21 9.45
N GLN A 155 -6.40 4.90 9.61
CA GLN A 155 -6.08 4.19 10.85
C GLN A 155 -4.88 3.29 10.63
N LEU A 156 -3.88 3.42 11.50
CA LEU A 156 -2.68 2.59 11.49
C LEU A 156 -2.56 1.86 12.84
N ARG A 157 -2.41 0.54 12.80
CA ARG A 157 -2.10 -0.28 13.98
C ARG A 157 -0.83 -1.05 13.73
N LEU A 158 0.15 -0.85 14.59
CA LEU A 158 1.44 -1.51 14.53
C LEU A 158 1.58 -2.41 15.76
N GLY A 159 1.67 -3.71 15.52
CA GLY A 159 2.03 -4.71 16.53
C GLY A 159 3.45 -5.18 16.27
N ALA A 160 4.30 -5.21 17.29
CA ALA A 160 5.65 -5.72 17.16
C ALA A 160 6.00 -6.70 18.27
N ARG A 161 6.70 -7.77 17.89
CA ARG A 161 7.19 -8.82 18.80
C ARG A 161 8.67 -9.05 18.59
N ARG A 162 9.42 -9.13 19.69
CA ARG A 162 10.87 -9.43 19.69
C ARG A 162 11.70 -8.44 18.87
N LEU A 163 11.27 -7.18 18.77
CA LEU A 163 12.09 -6.11 18.20
C LEU A 163 13.11 -5.64 19.23
N SER A 164 14.36 -5.44 18.82
CA SER A 164 15.35 -4.76 19.66
C SER A 164 15.04 -3.27 19.69
N ALA A 165 14.77 -2.71 20.88
CA ALA A 165 14.53 -1.28 21.06
C ALA A 165 15.66 -0.42 20.46
N LYS A 166 16.93 -0.82 20.69
CA LYS A 166 18.12 -0.16 20.13
C LYS A 166 18.12 -0.15 18.60
N ARG A 167 17.66 -1.21 17.95
CA ARG A 167 17.58 -1.25 16.48
C ARG A 167 16.37 -0.49 15.95
N LEU A 168 15.24 -0.54 16.65
CA LEU A 168 14.04 0.22 16.29
C LEU A 168 14.30 1.73 16.36
N ALA A 169 14.99 2.20 17.40
CA ALA A 169 15.37 3.61 17.55
C ALA A 169 16.24 4.11 16.38
N ARG A 170 17.05 3.24 15.76
CA ARG A 170 17.85 3.59 14.57
C ARG A 170 17.04 3.68 13.29
N LEU A 171 15.85 3.07 13.25
CA LEU A 171 15.00 3.07 12.06
C LEU A 171 14.03 4.24 12.02
N LEU A 172 13.59 4.69 13.19
CA LEU A 172 12.70 5.84 13.28
C LEU A 172 13.47 7.07 12.79
N PRO A 173 13.04 7.71 11.69
CA PRO A 173 13.66 8.96 11.28
C PRO A 173 13.52 9.94 12.44
N GLY A 174 14.59 10.65 12.80
CA GLY A 174 14.51 11.75 13.75
C GLY A 174 13.66 12.93 13.25
N LYS A 175 13.06 12.82 12.06
CA LYS A 175 12.16 13.81 11.47
C LYS A 175 10.70 13.41 11.70
N PRO A 176 9.83 14.36 12.08
CA PRO A 176 8.41 14.09 12.24
C PRO A 176 7.79 13.66 10.91
N LEU A 177 6.98 12.61 10.94
CA LEU A 177 6.13 12.22 9.80
C LEU A 177 4.96 13.20 9.72
N ALA A 178 4.87 13.99 8.66
CA ALA A 178 3.72 14.84 8.40
C ALA A 178 2.54 13.95 7.93
N ILE A 179 1.60 13.67 8.83
CA ILE A 179 0.34 12.98 8.51
C ILE A 179 -0.80 13.91 8.90
N SER A 180 -1.64 14.31 7.94
CA SER A 180 -2.65 15.37 8.09
C SER A 180 -3.76 15.06 9.12
N ALA A 181 -4.16 13.79 9.25
CA ALA A 181 -5.07 13.30 10.30
C ALA A 181 -5.00 11.78 10.44
N GLY A 182 -5.25 11.22 11.63
CA GLY A 182 -5.28 9.77 11.83
C GLY A 182 -5.24 9.28 13.28
N ARG A 183 -5.22 7.95 13.42
CA ARG A 183 -5.06 7.26 14.71
C ARG A 183 -3.97 6.19 14.61
N LEU A 184 -3.01 6.23 15.52
CA LEU A 184 -1.91 5.26 15.67
C LEU A 184 -2.11 4.48 16.96
N ASN A 185 -2.27 3.17 16.85
CA ASN A 185 -2.19 2.26 17.98
C ASN A 185 -0.88 1.48 17.90
N LEU A 186 -0.03 1.65 18.91
CA LEU A 186 1.26 0.99 19.04
C LEU A 186 1.15 -0.06 20.15
N THR A 187 1.35 -1.32 19.79
CA THR A 187 1.48 -2.42 20.75
C THR A 187 2.89 -2.99 20.65
N LEU A 188 3.69 -2.77 21.69
CA LEU A 188 5.08 -3.20 21.76
C LEU A 188 5.24 -4.30 22.80
N ASP A 189 5.57 -5.51 22.35
CA ASP A 189 6.00 -6.62 23.21
C ASP A 189 7.53 -6.74 23.14
N TYR A 190 8.21 -6.33 24.22
CA TYR A 190 9.66 -6.44 24.33
C TYR A 190 10.08 -7.50 25.35
N HIS A 191 11.14 -8.23 25.01
CA HIS A 191 11.83 -9.15 25.91
C HIS A 191 13.14 -8.51 26.37
N ALA A 192 13.16 -7.98 27.59
CA ALA A 192 14.41 -7.73 28.29
C ALA A 192 14.89 -9.05 28.92
N ARG A 193 16.21 -9.26 29.06
CA ARG A 193 16.81 -10.52 29.54
C ARG A 193 16.28 -11.04 30.89
N ALA A 194 15.46 -10.29 31.62
CA ALA A 194 14.86 -10.70 32.89
C ALA A 194 13.34 -10.43 33.05
N ALA A 195 12.64 -9.87 32.05
CA ALA A 195 11.19 -9.61 32.17
C ALA A 195 10.48 -9.43 30.82
N ARG A 196 9.25 -9.94 30.74
CA ARG A 196 8.31 -9.66 29.64
C ARG A 196 7.42 -8.48 30.03
N ARG A 197 7.41 -7.42 29.22
CA ARG A 197 6.50 -6.27 29.41
C ARG A 197 5.75 -6.00 28.11
N ARG A 198 4.45 -5.72 28.23
CA ARG A 198 3.56 -5.27 27.15
C ARG A 198 3.30 -3.79 27.36
N ILE A 199 3.53 -2.98 26.32
CA ILE A 199 3.23 -1.55 26.33
C ILE A 199 2.16 -1.30 25.27
N GLU A 200 1.04 -0.73 25.69
CA GLU A 200 -0.03 -0.27 24.79
C GLU A 200 -0.04 1.26 24.83
N SER A 201 0.08 1.89 23.68
CA SER A 201 -0.10 3.33 23.54
C SER A 201 -1.04 3.63 22.38
N PHE A 202 -1.89 4.64 22.60
CA PHE A 202 -2.79 5.19 21.59
C PHE A 202 -2.42 6.66 21.37
N ILE A 203 -2.35 7.06 20.11
CA ILE A 203 -2.10 8.44 19.70
C ILE A 203 -3.18 8.80 18.68
N THR A 204 -3.97 9.82 18.98
CA THR A 204 -4.97 10.41 18.07
C THR A 204 -4.51 11.81 17.68
N TRP A 205 -4.54 12.16 16.39
CA TRP A 205 -4.20 13.50 15.94
C TRP A 205 -5.23 14.03 14.92
N SER A 206 -5.48 15.32 15.02
CA SER A 206 -6.23 16.11 14.05
C SER A 206 -5.48 17.44 13.87
N GLY A 207 -4.80 17.63 12.74
CA GLY A 207 -4.20 18.92 12.38
C GLY A 207 -3.00 19.39 13.23
N LEU A 208 -2.02 18.52 13.53
CA LEU A 208 -0.78 18.92 14.22
C LEU A 208 0.42 18.95 13.27
N SER A 209 1.12 20.08 13.22
CA SER A 209 2.55 20.15 12.88
C SER A 209 3.36 19.90 14.15
N PHE A 210 4.28 18.94 14.12
CA PHE A 210 5.25 18.78 15.21
C PHE A 210 6.34 19.84 15.03
N GLU A 211 6.25 20.93 15.77
CA GLU A 211 7.42 21.80 15.96
C GLU A 211 8.38 21.13 16.94
N GLN A 212 9.64 21.07 16.51
CA GLN A 212 10.75 20.47 17.24
C GLN A 212 10.99 21.27 18.53
N GLY A 213 10.64 20.69 19.67
CA GLY A 213 10.81 21.34 20.98
C GLY A 213 10.93 20.41 22.18
N ASP A 214 10.32 19.22 22.15
CA ASP A 214 10.41 18.30 23.29
C ASP A 214 11.34 17.11 23.01
N GLU A 215 12.44 17.10 23.74
CA GLU A 215 13.44 16.04 23.80
C GLU A 215 12.79 14.70 24.19
N ILE A 216 12.64 13.78 23.24
CA ILE A 216 12.30 12.38 23.53
C ILE A 216 13.57 11.70 24.07
N LEU A 217 13.83 11.90 25.37
CA LEU A 217 14.86 11.19 26.12
C LEU A 217 14.41 9.74 26.34
N ALA A 218 14.91 8.85 25.48
CA ALA A 218 14.88 7.42 25.72
C ALA A 218 15.95 7.05 26.74
N ASP A 219 15.60 7.13 28.02
CA ASP A 219 16.39 6.58 29.12
C ASP A 219 16.31 5.05 29.06
N ALA A 220 17.22 4.44 28.30
CA ALA A 220 17.17 3.02 27.94
C ALA A 220 17.34 2.04 29.12
N LEU A 221 17.43 2.50 30.38
CA LEU A 221 18.23 1.85 31.41
C LEU A 221 17.73 1.93 32.88
N GLY A 222 16.61 2.60 33.20
CA GLY A 222 16.17 2.69 34.61
C GLY A 222 15.39 3.94 35.01
N GLY A 223 14.54 4.49 34.13
CA GLY A 223 13.74 5.69 34.40
C GLY A 223 12.37 5.62 33.70
N SER A 224 11.37 6.31 34.25
CA SER A 224 9.96 6.19 33.89
C SER A 224 9.58 6.86 32.58
N LEU A 225 8.77 6.18 31.76
CA LEU A 225 8.08 6.76 30.61
C LEU A 225 6.71 7.32 31.07
N ARG A 226 6.53 8.65 31.03
CA ARG A 226 5.20 9.28 31.13
C ARG A 226 4.87 9.99 29.83
N LEU A 227 3.84 9.50 29.16
CA LEU A 227 3.17 10.20 28.06
C LEU A 227 2.24 11.26 28.68
N LYS A 228 2.55 12.55 28.48
CA LYS A 228 1.63 13.65 28.80
C LYS A 228 1.09 14.22 27.50
N LEU A 229 -0.18 13.91 27.22
CA LEU A 229 -0.95 14.53 26.17
C LEU A 229 -1.44 15.89 26.68
N SER A 230 -1.05 16.99 26.04
CA SER A 230 -1.74 18.26 26.18
C SER A 230 -2.45 18.54 24.85
N GLY A 231 -3.78 18.68 24.92
CA GLY A 231 -4.57 19.20 23.82
C GLY A 231 -4.99 20.61 24.19
N THR A 232 -4.48 21.60 23.47
CA THR A 232 -5.02 22.96 23.52
C THR A 232 -6.18 23.05 22.54
N GLN A 233 -7.41 23.12 23.08
CA GLN A 233 -8.58 23.55 22.31
C GLN A 233 -8.37 24.99 21.86
N LYS A 234 -8.30 25.23 20.55
CA LYS A 234 -8.70 26.52 20.00
C LYS A 234 -10.23 26.52 19.97
N ARG A 235 -10.87 27.24 20.90
CA ARG A 235 -12.29 27.54 20.78
C ARG A 235 -12.45 28.48 19.58
N LEU A 236 -13.30 28.08 18.64
CA LEU A 236 -13.97 29.00 17.73
C LEU A 236 -15.02 29.79 18.52
#